data_AF-A0A9D6VTL3-F1
#
_entry.id   AF-A0A9D6VTL3-F1
#
_cell.length_a   1.000
_cell.length_b   1.000
_cell.length_c   1.000
_cell.angle_alpha   90.00
_cell.angle_beta   90.00
_cell.angle_gamma   90.00
#
_symmetry.space_group_name_H-M   'P 1'
#
loop_
_entity.id
_entity.type
_entity.pdbx_description
1 polymer ?
#
loop_
_entity_poly.entity_id
_entity_poly.type
_entity_poly.pdbx_seq_one_letter_code
_entity_poly.pdbx_strand_id
1 'polypeptide(L)' 'TPIDYLDFASPVSGLGGKIGFDATSKWKGETTREWGRPIRMRDDVKQRIDALWKELGIDPADR' A
#
# COMPACT_ATOMS: atom_id res chain seq x y z
N THR A 1 -13.45 -20.87 -7.49
CA THR A 1 -12.00 -21.11 -7.33
C THR A 1 -11.74 -21.67 -5.95
N PRO A 2 -10.68 -22.47 -5.74
CA PRO A 2 -10.36 -23.01 -4.42
C PRO A 2 -10.18 -21.89 -3.39
N ILE A 3 -10.90 -21.95 -2.28
CA ILE A 3 -10.85 -21.02 -1.14
C ILE A 3 -10.73 -21.86 0.14
N ASP A 4 -10.39 -21.23 1.26
CA ASP A 4 -10.35 -21.89 2.57
C ASP A 4 -11.71 -22.55 2.89
N TYR A 5 -11.67 -23.79 3.38
CA TYR A 5 -12.86 -24.50 3.86
C TYR A 5 -13.52 -23.78 5.05
N LEU A 6 -12.72 -23.05 5.84
CA LEU A 6 -13.15 -22.29 7.01
C LEU A 6 -13.74 -20.90 6.67
N ASP A 7 -13.72 -20.49 5.40
CA ASP A 7 -14.32 -19.23 4.97
C ASP A 7 -15.86 -19.36 4.87
N PHE A 8 -16.55 -18.96 5.94
CA PHE A 8 -18.02 -18.94 6.01
C PHE A 8 -18.67 -17.88 5.12
N ALA A 9 -17.89 -16.93 4.58
CA ALA A 9 -18.38 -15.96 3.61
C ALA A 9 -18.38 -16.55 2.18
N SER A 10 -17.77 -17.72 1.97
CA SER A 10 -17.84 -18.44 0.70
C SER A 10 -19.25 -19.00 0.46
N PRO A 11 -19.76 -18.96 -0.78
CA PRO A 11 -21.10 -19.48 -1.09
C PRO A 11 -21.19 -21.00 -0.94
N VAL A 12 -20.07 -21.71 -1.08
CA VAL A 12 -19.94 -23.15 -0.90
C VAL A 12 -18.59 -23.40 -0.24
N SER A 13 -18.54 -24.28 0.76
CA SER A 13 -17.29 -24.56 1.47
C SER A 13 -16.19 -25.06 0.52
N GLY A 14 -15.00 -24.48 0.63
CA GLY A 14 -13.86 -24.74 -0.25
C GLY A 14 -13.96 -24.08 -1.64
N LEU A 15 -15.06 -23.38 -1.96
CA LEU A 15 -15.30 -22.82 -3.29
C LEU A 15 -15.86 -21.39 -3.22
N GLY A 16 -15.05 -20.44 -3.67
CA GLY A 16 -15.45 -19.03 -3.75
C GLY A 16 -14.86 -18.26 -4.93
N GLY A 17 -15.26 -17.00 -5.02
CA GLY A 17 -14.67 -16.03 -5.94
C GLY A 17 -13.32 -15.52 -5.43
N LYS A 18 -12.55 -14.92 -6.35
CA LYS A 18 -11.39 -14.07 -6.01
C LYS A 18 -11.60 -12.74 -6.71
N ILE A 19 -11.17 -11.66 -6.06
CA ILE A 19 -11.25 -10.32 -6.62
C ILE A 19 -9.84 -9.76 -6.81
N GLY A 20 -9.57 -9.23 -7.98
CA GLY A 20 -8.35 -8.50 -8.29
C GLY A 20 -8.66 -7.02 -8.36
N PHE A 21 -8.06 -6.23 -7.48
CA PHE A 21 -8.10 -4.78 -7.56
C PHE A 21 -6.78 -4.30 -8.14
N ASP A 22 -6.82 -3.68 -9.32
CA ASP A 22 -5.65 -3.02 -9.88
C ASP A 22 -5.60 -1.56 -9.42
N ALA A 23 -4.93 -1.35 -8.29
CA ALA A 23 -4.72 -0.05 -7.65
C ALA A 23 -3.46 0.69 -8.16
N THR A 24 -2.90 0.29 -9.30
CA THR A 24 -1.75 0.98 -9.90
C THR A 24 -2.15 2.32 -10.52
N SER A 25 -1.19 3.23 -10.66
CA SER A 25 -1.37 4.43 -11.47
C SER A 25 -1.57 4.05 -12.93
N LYS A 26 -2.58 4.64 -13.58
CA LYS A 26 -2.94 4.27 -14.95
C LYS A 26 -2.06 4.94 -15.99
N TRP A 27 -1.62 4.15 -16.95
CA TRP A 27 -0.73 4.58 -18.02
C TRP A 27 -1.51 5.23 -19.16
N LYS A 28 -0.78 5.86 -20.10
CA LYS A 28 -1.38 6.39 -21.32
C LYS A 28 -2.02 5.24 -22.11
N GLY A 29 -3.31 5.38 -22.42
CA GLY A 29 -4.12 4.36 -23.09
C GLY A 29 -5.09 3.62 -22.16
N GLU A 30 -4.81 3.58 -20.85
CA GLU A 30 -5.73 3.01 -19.85
C GLU A 30 -6.75 4.04 -19.34
N THR A 31 -6.45 5.33 -19.51
CA THR A 31 -7.35 6.43 -19.18
C THR A 31 -7.15 7.62 -20.11
N THR A 32 -8.21 8.39 -20.32
CA THR A 32 -8.20 9.69 -21.02
C THR A 32 -8.05 10.88 -20.07
N ARG A 33 -8.10 10.62 -18.75
CA ARG A 33 -8.03 11.65 -17.71
C ARG A 33 -6.58 11.93 -17.34
N GLU A 34 -6.31 13.16 -16.90
CA GLU A 34 -5.05 13.46 -16.23
C GLU A 34 -4.96 12.65 -14.92
N TRP A 35 -3.81 12.01 -14.71
CA TRP A 35 -3.53 11.28 -13.48
C TRP A 35 -2.85 12.18 -12.46
N GLY A 36 -3.25 12.07 -11.20
CA GLY A 36 -2.67 12.85 -10.11
C GLY A 36 -1.19 12.55 -9.91
N ARG A 37 -0.41 13.57 -9.52
CA ARG A 37 1.00 13.39 -9.16
C ARG A 37 1.13 13.08 -7.68
N PRO A 38 1.73 11.94 -7.29
CA PRO A 38 1.96 11.63 -5.88
C PRO A 38 2.85 12.69 -5.23
N ILE A 39 2.50 13.09 -4.01
CA ILE A 39 3.38 13.92 -3.19
C ILE A 39 4.53 13.02 -2.68
N ARG A 40 5.77 13.47 -2.87
CA ARG A 40 6.96 12.80 -2.33
C ARG A 40 7.74 13.75 -1.44
N MET A 41 8.16 13.25 -0.27
CA MET A 41 9.06 13.99 0.60
C MET A 41 10.44 14.14 -0.08
N ARG A 42 11.05 15.32 0.07
CA ARG A 42 12.40 15.54 -0.44
C ARG A 42 13.41 14.71 0.37
N ASP A 43 14.35 14.07 -0.32
CA ASP A 43 15.29 13.13 0.30
C ASP A 43 16.22 13.84 1.31
N ASP A 44 16.57 15.11 1.08
CA ASP A 44 17.37 15.93 2.01
C ASP A 44 16.64 16.19 3.34
N VAL A 45 15.34 16.51 3.27
CA VAL A 45 14.51 16.70 4.45
C VAL A 45 14.41 15.41 5.24
N LYS A 46 14.17 14.30 4.54
CA LYS A 46 14.06 12.98 5.17
C LYS A 46 15.34 12.62 5.93
N GLN A 47 16.50 12.73 5.28
CA GLN A 47 17.81 12.45 5.90
C GLN A 47 18.08 13.32 7.12
N ARG A 48 17.74 14.62 7.04
CA ARG A 48 17.91 15.54 8.17
C ARG A 48 17.05 15.14 9.36
N ILE A 49 15.78 14.82 9.13
CA ILE A 49 14.87 14.40 10.21
C ILE A 49 15.33 13.06 10.80
N ASP A 50 15.72 12.09 9.96
CA ASP A 50 16.24 10.79 10.42
C ASP A 50 17.44 10.95 11.38
N ALA A 51 18.33 11.93 11.14
CA ALA A 51 19.43 12.24 12.05
C ALA A 51 18.96 12.89 13.36
N LEU A 52 18.09 13.90 13.28
CA LEU A 52 17.56 14.61 14.46
C LEU A 52 16.76 13.69 15.38
N TRP A 53 16.04 12.73 14.80
CA TRP A 53 15.17 11.83 15.54
C TRP A 53 15.95 11.00 16.58
N LYS A 54 17.19 10.61 16.25
CA LYS A 54 18.13 9.94 17.16
C LYS A 54 18.61 10.85 18.30
N GLU A 55 18.96 12.09 17.98
CA GLU A 55 19.41 13.07 18.99
C GLU A 55 18.30 13.42 19.98
N LEU A 56 17.05 13.42 19.52
CA LEU A 56 15.87 13.73 20.32
C LEU A 56 15.37 12.54 21.17
N GLY A 57 15.96 11.34 21.03
CA GLY A 57 15.56 10.15 21.80
C GLY A 57 14.13 9.68 21.52
N ILE A 58 13.66 9.84 20.29
CA ILE A 58 12.29 9.50 19.87
C ILE A 58 12.26 8.39 18.81
N ASP A 59 13.38 7.72 18.55
CA ASP A 59 13.50 6.67 17.55
C ASP A 59 12.45 5.58 17.74
N PRO A 60 11.62 5.27 16.72
CA PRO A 60 10.61 4.22 16.86
C PRO A 60 11.25 2.85 17.09
N ALA A 61 12.53 2.68 16.77
CA ALA A 61 13.29 1.47 17.03
C ALA A 61 13.71 1.29 18.50
N ASP A 62 13.59 2.34 19.34
CA ASP A 62 13.91 2.28 20.77
C ASP A 62 12.73 1.75 21.62
N ARG A 63 11.66 1.26 20.99
CA ARG A 63 10.48 0.64 21.63
C ARG A 63 10.53 -0.88 21.65
#